data_AF-A0A955SB25-F1
#
_entry.id   AF-A0A955SB25-F1
#
_cell.length_a   1.000
_cell.length_b   1.000
_cell.length_c   1.000
_cell.angle_alpha   90.00
_cell.angle_beta   90.00
_cell.angle_gamma   90.00
#
_symmetry.space_group_name_H-M   'P 1'
#
loop_
_entity.id
_entity.type
_entity.pdbx_description
1 polymer ?
#
loop_
_entity_poly.entity_id
_entity_poly.type
_entity_poly.pdbx_seq_one_letter_code
_entity_poly.pdbx_strand_id
1 'polypeptide(L)'
;MKPFLLLPLSLVLILGNAQGQPLEEFDPEAIAGIRLSSERYVEAFNQYDAKSIANLWVEDATYITSTGIELQGRAQIEEAFAKFFENNPGVSIGTVDSEILSVSGEWAAGSGIVAVTFEDGTVDESEYLVYWRKVGDEWLIQAEGETDPEDSPSPSFFLRDLEWLIGNWRDEGDEVTVESSYEWSIEKNDIRGSFKVIRDGDLEMDGLIRIGWDPIEGNIRSWTFDSDGGDAEGAWYEQDGKWYIKKLHVMPDGQVGSSVSVFNPIDANHIEWKSISREVGGEILPDVGPVKMVRISENQ
;
A
#
# COMPACT_ATOMS: atom_id res chain seq x y z
N MET A 1 -52.71 -7.17 16.60
CA MET A 1 -52.01 -7.64 17.81
C MET A 1 -51.53 -6.44 18.60
N LYS A 2 -51.63 -6.52 19.93
CA LYS A 2 -51.54 -5.42 20.92
C LYS A 2 -50.08 -4.91 21.15
N PRO A 3 -49.89 -3.73 21.80
CA PRO A 3 -49.03 -2.62 21.36
C PRO A 3 -47.99 -2.14 22.42
N PHE A 4 -47.37 -0.96 22.19
CA PHE A 4 -46.53 -0.14 23.12
C PHE A 4 -45.09 -0.69 23.38
N LEU A 5 -44.00 0.10 23.37
CA LEU A 5 -43.77 1.39 24.03
C LEU A 5 -42.82 2.34 23.25
N LEU A 6 -43.17 3.64 23.29
CA LEU A 6 -42.25 4.78 23.26
C LEU A 6 -41.53 4.92 24.62
N LEU A 7 -40.25 5.34 24.62
CA LEU A 7 -39.81 6.62 25.23
C LEU A 7 -38.34 6.94 24.85
N PRO A 8 -38.01 8.23 24.74
CA PRO A 8 -36.76 8.76 24.23
C PRO A 8 -35.72 8.87 25.34
N LEU A 9 -34.44 8.78 24.99
CA LEU A 9 -33.39 9.34 25.82
C LEU A 9 -32.43 10.12 24.93
N SER A 10 -32.58 11.44 24.98
CA SER A 10 -31.59 12.39 24.51
C SER A 10 -30.27 12.09 25.22
N LEU A 11 -29.25 11.69 24.46
CA LEU A 11 -27.88 11.85 24.88
C LEU A 11 -27.27 12.95 24.02
N VAL A 12 -26.89 14.02 24.71
CA VAL A 12 -26.09 15.13 24.22
C VAL A 12 -24.83 14.54 23.59
N LEU A 13 -24.71 14.59 22.26
CA LEU A 13 -23.39 14.51 21.64
C LEU A 13 -22.69 15.83 21.97
N ILE A 14 -21.78 15.76 22.93
CA ILE A 14 -20.62 16.64 22.93
C ILE A 14 -20.00 16.42 21.56
N LEU A 15 -20.09 17.42 20.68
CA LEU A 15 -19.22 17.54 19.51
C LEU A 15 -17.80 17.61 20.05
N GLY A 16 -17.21 16.44 20.29
CA GLY A 16 -15.79 16.28 20.32
C GLY A 16 -15.34 16.66 18.93
N ASN A 17 -14.83 17.88 18.80
CA ASN A 17 -14.00 18.27 17.67
C ASN A 17 -12.87 17.24 17.61
N ALA A 18 -13.05 16.17 16.82
CA ALA A 18 -11.95 15.53 16.15
C ALA A 18 -11.49 16.53 15.08
N GLN A 19 -10.90 17.64 15.53
CA GLN A 19 -9.83 18.24 14.78
C GLN A 19 -8.84 17.10 14.63
N GLY A 20 -8.72 16.54 13.43
CA GLY A 20 -7.60 15.68 13.09
C GLY A 20 -6.37 16.36 13.67
N GLN A 21 -5.63 15.66 14.52
CA GLN A 21 -4.35 16.17 14.96
C GLN A 21 -3.60 16.56 13.69
N PRO A 22 -3.05 17.79 13.58
CA PRO A 22 -2.16 18.10 12.50
C PRO A 22 -1.14 16.97 12.42
N LEU A 23 -0.86 16.46 11.21
CA LEU A 23 0.34 15.67 10.98
C LEU A 23 1.47 16.41 11.71
N GLU A 24 2.13 15.73 12.63
CA GLU A 24 3.17 16.34 13.45
C GLU A 24 4.22 16.92 12.50
N GLU A 25 4.27 18.24 12.36
CA GLU A 25 5.23 18.89 11.46
C GLU A 25 6.62 18.53 11.95
N PHE A 26 7.43 17.88 11.10
CA PHE A 26 8.79 17.51 11.45
C PHE A 26 9.62 18.75 11.80
N ASP A 27 10.64 18.57 12.65
CA ASP A 27 11.53 19.64 13.09
C ASP A 27 12.06 20.47 11.90
N PRO A 28 11.68 21.76 11.77
CA PRO A 28 12.08 22.60 10.64
C PRO A 28 13.59 22.75 10.50
N GLU A 29 14.35 22.70 11.59
CA GLU A 29 15.82 22.78 11.55
C GLU A 29 16.42 21.50 10.97
N ALA A 30 15.87 20.34 11.33
CA ALA A 30 16.24 19.07 10.74
C ALA A 30 15.94 19.03 9.23
N ILE A 31 14.74 19.45 8.82
CA ILE A 31 14.35 19.53 7.40
C ILE A 31 15.32 20.44 6.63
N ALA A 32 15.64 21.62 7.18
CA ALA A 32 16.57 22.56 6.54
C ALA A 32 17.97 21.97 6.39
N GLY A 33 18.46 21.25 7.40
CA GLY A 33 19.75 20.56 7.36
C GLY A 33 19.80 19.43 6.34
N ILE A 34 18.73 18.64 6.22
CA ILE A 34 18.62 17.57 5.21
C ILE A 34 18.60 18.16 3.80
N ARG A 35 17.79 19.21 3.57
CA ARG A 35 17.76 19.91 2.27
C ARG A 35 19.12 20.48 1.88
N LEU A 36 19.85 21.06 2.84
CA LEU A 36 21.22 21.53 2.61
C LEU A 36 22.17 20.38 2.21
N SER A 37 22.01 19.19 2.80
CA SER A 37 22.77 18.00 2.38
C SER A 37 22.47 17.64 0.92
N SER A 38 21.20 17.62 0.50
CA SER A 38 20.80 17.34 -0.88
C SER A 38 21.32 18.39 -1.87
N GLU A 39 21.28 19.67 -1.51
CA GLU A 39 21.84 20.76 -2.33
C GLU A 39 23.35 20.59 -2.54
N ARG A 40 24.10 20.27 -1.48
CA ARG A 40 25.53 19.98 -1.56
C ARG A 40 25.83 18.75 -2.43
N TYR A 41 24.96 17.74 -2.39
CA TYR A 41 25.09 16.55 -3.22
C TYR A 41 24.98 16.90 -4.71
N VAL A 42 23.95 17.66 -5.08
CA VAL A 42 23.74 18.14 -6.45
C VAL A 42 24.91 19.00 -6.93
N GLU A 43 25.42 19.88 -6.08
CA GLU A 43 26.59 20.69 -6.40
C GLU A 43 27.84 19.83 -6.64
N ALA A 44 28.15 18.91 -5.73
CA ALA A 44 29.32 18.04 -5.84
C ALA A 44 29.25 17.12 -7.07
N PHE A 45 28.06 16.58 -7.38
CA PHE A 45 27.84 15.77 -8.57
C PHE A 45 28.10 16.56 -9.85
N ASN A 46 27.50 17.75 -9.97
CA ASN A 46 27.64 18.58 -11.16
C ASN A 46 29.06 19.18 -11.31
N GLN A 47 29.89 19.11 -10.26
CA GLN A 47 31.32 19.46 -10.28
C GLN A 47 32.24 18.25 -10.51
N TYR A 48 31.68 17.04 -10.68
CA TYR A 48 32.43 15.78 -10.80
C TYR A 48 33.34 15.52 -9.57
N ASP A 49 32.96 16.03 -8.39
CA ASP A 49 33.74 15.92 -7.16
C ASP A 49 33.29 14.71 -6.34
N ALA A 50 33.78 13.53 -6.74
CA ALA A 50 33.49 12.26 -6.07
C ALA A 50 33.86 12.27 -4.57
N LYS A 51 34.88 13.03 -4.18
CA LYS A 51 35.30 13.13 -2.78
C LYS A 51 34.32 13.97 -1.97
N SER A 52 33.84 15.08 -2.52
CA SER A 52 32.79 15.88 -1.87
C SER A 52 31.48 15.12 -1.77
N ILE A 53 31.10 14.32 -2.79
CA ILE A 53 29.97 13.38 -2.66
C ILE A 53 30.21 12.43 -1.50
N ALA A 54 31.34 11.73 -1.48
CA ALA A 54 31.63 10.72 -0.46
C ALA A 54 31.61 11.30 0.98
N ASN A 55 32.01 12.57 1.15
CA ASN A 55 31.94 13.26 2.45
C ASN A 55 30.51 13.52 2.94
N LEU A 56 29.50 13.48 2.08
CA LEU A 56 28.07 13.56 2.46
C LEU A 56 27.51 12.24 3.00
N TRP A 57 28.30 11.16 2.95
CA TRP A 57 27.95 9.88 3.55
C TRP A 57 28.68 9.71 4.88
N VAL A 58 28.08 8.97 5.82
CA VAL A 58 28.81 8.51 7.01
C VAL A 58 29.90 7.49 6.63
N GLU A 59 30.90 7.32 7.49
CA GLU A 59 32.07 6.47 7.19
C GLU A 59 31.69 5.02 6.87
N ASP A 60 30.70 4.48 7.59
CA ASP A 60 30.18 3.12 7.47
C ASP A 60 28.86 3.05 6.67
N ALA A 61 28.65 3.98 5.74
CA ALA A 61 27.42 4.03 4.95
C ALA A 61 27.22 2.79 4.05
N THR A 62 25.98 2.58 3.62
CA THR A 62 25.64 1.55 2.62
C THR A 62 24.89 2.20 1.47
N TYR A 63 25.31 1.93 0.23
CA TYR A 63 24.60 2.39 -0.95
C TYR A 63 24.31 1.21 -1.87
N ILE A 64 23.04 1.04 -2.22
CA ILE A 64 22.60 0.05 -3.22
C ILE A 64 22.23 0.84 -4.48
N THR A 65 23.01 0.68 -5.54
CA THR A 65 22.73 1.36 -6.82
C THR A 65 21.47 0.77 -7.47
N SER A 66 20.87 1.46 -8.45
CA SER A 66 19.74 0.93 -9.24
C SER A 66 19.97 -0.47 -9.83
N THR A 67 21.21 -0.81 -10.19
CA THR A 67 21.57 -2.15 -10.70
C THR A 67 21.76 -3.24 -9.62
N GLY A 68 21.47 -2.93 -8.36
CA GLY A 68 21.58 -3.85 -7.23
C GLY A 68 23.00 -4.08 -6.69
N ILE A 69 23.98 -3.26 -7.08
CA ILE A 69 25.33 -3.32 -6.54
C ILE A 69 25.34 -2.67 -5.16
N GLU A 70 25.78 -3.42 -4.15
CA GLU A 70 25.98 -2.92 -2.79
C GLU A 70 27.41 -2.36 -2.63
N LEU A 71 27.51 -1.09 -2.22
CA LEU A 71 28.74 -0.37 -1.92
C LEU A 71 28.79 -0.09 -0.41
N GLN A 72 29.89 -0.51 0.22
CA GLN A 72 30.08 -0.37 1.66
C GLN A 72 31.15 0.68 2.00
N GLY A 73 30.72 1.71 2.73
CA GLY A 73 31.56 2.76 3.28
C GLY A 73 32.01 3.81 2.28
N ARG A 74 32.48 4.93 2.81
CA ARG A 74 32.84 6.13 2.03
C ARG A 74 33.83 5.86 0.89
N ALA A 75 34.81 5.00 1.13
CA ALA A 75 35.86 4.71 0.16
C ALA A 75 35.32 4.02 -1.12
N GLN A 76 34.39 3.08 -0.98
CA GLN A 76 33.78 2.41 -2.15
C GLN A 76 32.86 3.35 -2.91
N ILE A 77 32.13 4.20 -2.19
CA ILE A 77 31.26 5.23 -2.77
C ILE A 77 32.09 6.26 -3.56
N GLU A 78 33.18 6.77 -2.99
CA GLU A 78 34.11 7.68 -3.69
C GLU A 78 34.66 7.05 -4.98
N GLU A 79 35.13 5.81 -4.90
CA GLU A 79 35.67 5.10 -6.06
C GLU A 79 34.61 4.88 -7.15
N ALA A 80 33.37 4.55 -6.76
CA ALA A 80 32.27 4.36 -7.69
C ALA A 80 31.92 5.66 -8.43
N PHE A 81 31.75 6.78 -7.70
CA PHE A 81 31.48 8.08 -8.32
C PHE A 81 32.63 8.57 -9.18
N ALA A 82 33.89 8.38 -8.75
CA ALA A 82 35.06 8.75 -9.55
C ALA A 82 35.05 8.02 -10.91
N LYS A 83 34.83 6.70 -10.91
CA LYS A 83 34.71 5.90 -12.15
C LYS A 83 33.50 6.32 -12.97
N PHE A 84 32.38 6.62 -12.33
CA PHE A 84 31.18 7.07 -13.03
C PHE A 84 31.44 8.37 -13.79
N PHE A 85 32.07 9.36 -13.16
CA PHE A 85 32.42 10.63 -13.80
C PHE A 85 33.48 10.49 -14.90
N GLU A 86 34.48 9.62 -14.71
CA GLU A 86 35.47 9.32 -15.76
C GLU A 86 34.83 8.73 -17.03
N ASN A 87 33.80 7.90 -16.87
CA ASN A 87 33.12 7.23 -17.97
C ASN A 87 32.00 8.08 -18.60
N ASN A 88 31.48 9.07 -17.89
CA ASN A 88 30.32 9.87 -18.31
C ASN A 88 30.64 11.37 -18.27
N PRO A 89 31.51 11.87 -19.17
CA PRO A 89 31.75 13.31 -19.30
C PRO A 89 30.44 14.02 -19.67
N GLY A 90 30.22 15.23 -19.13
CA GLY A 90 29.02 16.01 -19.42
C GLY A 90 27.76 15.58 -18.65
N VAL A 91 27.86 14.56 -17.78
CA VAL A 91 26.73 14.11 -16.96
C VAL A 91 26.33 15.17 -15.92
N SER A 92 25.04 15.27 -15.64
CA SER A 92 24.49 16.19 -14.64
C SER A 92 23.23 15.65 -13.98
N ILE A 93 22.91 16.19 -12.81
CA ILE A 93 21.61 15.98 -12.14
C ILE A 93 20.92 17.31 -11.87
N GLY A 94 19.59 17.28 -11.88
CA GLY A 94 18.74 18.39 -11.49
C GLY A 94 18.66 18.58 -9.98
N THR A 95 17.75 19.44 -9.54
CA THR A 95 17.41 19.57 -8.11
C THR A 95 16.81 18.26 -7.61
N VAL A 96 17.30 17.79 -6.46
CA VAL A 96 16.76 16.63 -5.75
C VAL A 96 15.87 17.15 -4.63
N ASP A 97 14.56 16.98 -4.77
CA ASP A 97 13.56 17.33 -3.74
C ASP A 97 12.99 16.04 -3.15
N SER A 98 13.53 15.64 -1.99
CA SER A 98 13.11 14.44 -1.29
C SER A 98 11.84 14.71 -0.47
N GLU A 99 10.89 13.79 -0.53
CA GLU A 99 9.81 13.72 0.46
C GLU A 99 10.39 13.23 1.78
N ILE A 100 10.18 14.01 2.85
CA ILE A 100 10.60 13.62 4.20
C ILE A 100 9.50 12.73 4.79
N LEU A 101 9.81 11.46 5.00
CA LEU A 101 8.89 10.45 5.53
C LEU A 101 8.88 10.42 7.06
N SER A 102 10.04 10.68 7.69
CA SER A 102 10.14 10.75 9.15
C SER A 102 11.38 11.53 9.61
N VAL A 103 11.28 12.13 10.78
CA VAL A 103 12.40 12.69 11.54
C VAL A 103 12.26 12.26 13.00
N SER A 104 13.30 11.64 13.57
CA SER A 104 13.32 11.17 14.96
C SER A 104 14.72 11.30 15.55
N GLY A 105 14.92 12.30 16.40
CA GLY A 105 16.21 12.57 17.04
C GLY A 105 17.31 12.86 16.02
N GLU A 106 18.33 12.00 15.98
CA GLU A 106 19.45 12.09 15.03
C GLU A 106 19.21 11.32 13.73
N TRP A 107 17.99 10.84 13.48
CA TRP A 107 17.66 10.03 12.30
C TRP A 107 16.55 10.67 11.48
N ALA A 108 16.63 10.51 10.17
CA ALA A 108 15.56 10.86 9.25
C ALA A 108 15.49 9.85 8.11
N ALA A 109 14.30 9.72 7.51
CA ALA A 109 14.10 8.93 6.31
C ALA A 109 13.35 9.75 5.28
N GLY A 110 13.66 9.52 4.01
CA GLY A 110 12.97 10.16 2.89
C GLY A 110 13.06 9.32 1.63
N SER A 111 12.33 9.76 0.63
CA SER A 111 12.32 9.15 -0.70
C SER A 111 12.23 10.22 -1.77
N GLY A 112 12.61 9.86 -3.00
CA GLY A 112 12.43 10.75 -4.13
C GLY A 112 12.82 10.09 -5.44
N ILE A 113 12.89 10.92 -6.49
CA ILE A 113 13.35 10.51 -7.81
C ILE A 113 14.58 11.35 -8.14
N VAL A 114 15.62 10.70 -8.65
CA VAL A 114 16.78 11.38 -9.25
C VAL A 114 16.76 11.15 -10.75
N ALA A 115 16.99 12.23 -11.51
CA ALA A 115 17.11 12.19 -12.97
C ALA A 115 18.53 12.56 -13.37
N VAL A 116 19.26 11.60 -13.94
CA VAL A 116 20.62 11.75 -14.44
C VAL A 116 20.56 12.04 -15.94
N THR A 117 21.06 13.21 -16.34
CA THR A 117 21.11 13.63 -17.75
C THR A 117 22.53 13.43 -18.30
N PHE A 118 22.66 12.64 -19.35
CA PHE A 118 23.92 12.37 -20.05
C PHE A 118 24.20 13.39 -21.16
N GLU A 119 25.44 13.44 -21.65
CA GLU A 119 25.88 14.40 -22.68
C GLU A 119 25.06 14.32 -23.98
N ASP A 120 24.60 13.13 -24.36
CA ASP A 120 23.77 12.92 -25.55
C ASP A 120 22.30 13.33 -25.38
N GLY A 121 21.91 13.77 -24.18
CA GLY A 121 20.55 14.17 -23.81
C GLY A 121 19.68 13.02 -23.32
N THR A 122 20.20 11.80 -23.20
CA THR A 122 19.52 10.69 -22.53
C THR A 122 19.31 11.03 -21.06
N VAL A 123 18.14 10.71 -20.54
CA VAL A 123 17.80 10.87 -19.12
C VAL A 123 17.52 9.47 -18.56
N ASP A 124 18.20 9.16 -17.47
CA ASP A 124 17.99 7.95 -16.67
C ASP A 124 17.38 8.36 -15.33
N GLU A 125 16.25 7.76 -14.96
CA GLU A 125 15.51 8.08 -13.75
C GLU A 125 15.60 6.92 -12.76
N SER A 126 15.75 7.21 -11.48
CA SER A 126 15.74 6.20 -10.42
C SER A 126 14.97 6.70 -9.21
N GLU A 127 14.10 5.84 -8.67
CA GLU A 127 13.48 6.04 -7.36
C GLU A 127 14.52 5.70 -6.29
N TYR A 128 14.57 6.47 -5.21
CA TYR A 128 15.46 6.18 -4.08
C TYR A 128 14.73 6.25 -2.74
N LEU A 129 15.17 5.41 -1.81
CA LEU A 129 14.90 5.51 -0.39
C LEU A 129 16.21 5.81 0.34
N VAL A 130 16.19 6.82 1.20
CA VAL A 130 17.39 7.32 1.87
C VAL A 130 17.15 7.49 3.37
N TYR A 131 18.16 7.11 4.13
CA TYR A 131 18.24 7.29 5.58
C TYR A 131 19.38 8.25 5.89
N TRP A 132 19.07 9.37 6.52
CA TRP A 132 20.07 10.29 7.05
C TRP A 132 20.29 10.08 8.53
N ARG A 133 21.52 10.33 8.94
CA ARG A 133 21.94 10.41 10.33
C ARG A 133 22.64 11.74 10.59
N LYS A 134 22.23 12.43 11.65
CA LYS A 134 22.90 13.64 12.12
C LYS A 134 24.22 13.26 12.78
N VAL A 135 25.33 13.83 12.28
CA VAL A 135 26.68 13.65 12.82
C VAL A 135 27.25 15.04 13.13
N GLY A 136 27.27 15.39 14.42
CA GLY A 136 27.54 16.77 14.83
C GLY A 136 26.40 17.69 14.39
N ASP A 137 26.72 18.73 13.61
CA ASP A 137 25.74 19.68 13.09
C ASP A 137 25.32 19.38 11.63
N GLU A 138 25.82 18.29 11.04
CA GLU A 138 25.57 17.94 9.64
C GLU A 138 24.69 16.69 9.54
N TRP A 139 23.77 16.70 8.58
CA TRP A 139 23.03 15.51 8.18
C TRP A 139 23.80 14.81 7.08
N LEU A 140 24.14 13.55 7.30
CA LEU A 140 24.88 12.71 6.36
C LEU A 140 24.05 11.49 6.00
N ILE A 141 24.27 10.92 4.81
CA ILE A 141 23.59 9.72 4.35
C ILE A 141 24.18 8.51 5.09
N GLN A 142 23.33 7.77 5.82
CA GLN A 142 23.67 6.49 6.43
C GLN A 142 23.46 5.34 5.45
N ALA A 143 22.32 5.35 4.75
CA ALA A 143 21.99 4.33 3.79
C ALA A 143 21.12 4.90 2.68
N GLU A 144 21.33 4.43 1.46
CA GLU A 144 20.49 4.74 0.31
C GLU A 144 20.33 3.51 -0.55
N GLY A 145 19.14 3.31 -1.09
CA GLY A 145 18.87 2.29 -2.10
C GLY A 145 18.12 2.91 -3.25
N GLU A 146 18.62 2.71 -4.46
CA GLU A 146 17.99 3.10 -5.71
C GLU A 146 17.27 1.91 -6.35
N THR A 147 16.21 2.19 -7.07
CA THR A 147 15.45 1.23 -7.87
C THR A 147 15.09 1.91 -9.20
N ASP A 148 15.33 1.20 -10.29
CA ASP A 148 14.87 1.65 -11.61
C ASP A 148 13.32 1.65 -11.62
N PRO A 149 12.64 2.72 -12.06
CA PRO A 149 11.19 2.74 -12.14
C PRO A 149 10.63 1.63 -13.03
N GLU A 150 11.40 1.13 -14.01
CA GLU A 150 11.02 -0.04 -14.80
C GLU A 150 11.08 -1.35 -13.97
N ASP A 151 11.94 -1.40 -12.95
CA ASP A 151 12.04 -2.49 -11.99
C ASP A 151 11.07 -2.33 -10.80
N SER A 152 10.47 -1.16 -10.61
CA SER A 152 9.42 -0.94 -9.60
C SER A 152 8.23 -1.87 -9.89
N PRO A 153 7.78 -2.67 -8.90
CA PRO A 153 6.75 -3.66 -9.17
C PRO A 153 5.46 -2.97 -9.63
N SER A 154 4.99 -3.28 -10.84
CA SER A 154 3.67 -2.82 -11.29
C SER A 154 2.58 -3.21 -10.28
N PRO A 155 1.43 -2.50 -10.21
CA PRO A 155 0.33 -2.86 -9.32
C PRO A 155 -0.09 -4.35 -9.43
N SER A 156 0.05 -4.93 -10.62
CA SER A 156 -0.18 -6.37 -10.86
C SER A 156 0.69 -7.30 -10.00
N PHE A 157 1.93 -6.91 -9.68
CA PHE A 157 2.84 -7.67 -8.82
C PHE A 157 2.26 -7.83 -7.42
N PHE A 158 1.70 -6.75 -6.86
CA PHE A 158 1.14 -6.75 -5.51
C PHE A 158 -0.17 -7.54 -5.39
N LEU A 159 -0.85 -7.79 -6.50
CA LEU A 159 -2.09 -8.56 -6.52
C LEU A 159 -1.88 -10.04 -6.86
N ARG A 160 -0.69 -10.47 -7.32
CA ARG A 160 -0.45 -11.84 -7.80
C ARG A 160 -0.84 -12.92 -6.80
N ASP A 161 -0.69 -12.64 -5.50
CA ASP A 161 -0.96 -13.60 -4.43
C ASP A 161 -2.47 -13.82 -4.24
N LEU A 162 -3.33 -13.07 -4.97
CA LEU A 162 -4.77 -13.29 -5.10
C LEU A 162 -5.16 -14.08 -6.35
N GLU A 163 -4.21 -14.63 -7.13
CA GLU A 163 -4.52 -15.42 -8.33
C GLU A 163 -5.46 -16.62 -8.04
N TRP A 164 -5.37 -17.19 -6.84
CA TRP A 164 -6.26 -18.26 -6.39
C TRP A 164 -7.73 -17.86 -6.37
N LEU A 165 -8.06 -16.57 -6.23
CA LEU A 165 -9.43 -16.07 -6.16
C LEU A 165 -10.10 -15.97 -7.55
N ILE A 166 -9.29 -15.85 -8.60
CA ILE A 166 -9.77 -15.58 -9.97
C ILE A 166 -10.60 -16.76 -10.48
N GLY A 167 -11.77 -16.47 -11.05
CA GLY A 167 -12.72 -17.41 -11.61
C GLY A 167 -14.11 -17.33 -10.97
N ASN A 168 -14.96 -18.30 -11.30
CA ASN A 168 -16.32 -18.38 -10.80
C ASN A 168 -16.40 -19.41 -9.66
N TRP A 169 -17.15 -19.05 -8.63
CA TRP A 169 -17.29 -19.81 -7.39
C TRP A 169 -18.74 -19.88 -6.98
N ARG A 170 -19.12 -20.99 -6.36
CA ARG A 170 -20.40 -21.16 -5.67
C ARG A 170 -20.15 -21.80 -4.32
N ASP A 171 -20.83 -21.35 -3.30
CA ASP A 171 -20.78 -22.02 -2.00
C ASP A 171 -21.62 -23.31 -1.94
N GLU A 172 -21.26 -24.22 -1.05
CA GLU A 172 -22.01 -25.47 -0.77
C GLU A 172 -23.04 -25.22 0.35
N GLY A 173 -23.84 -24.15 0.24
CA GLY A 173 -24.91 -23.83 1.19
C GLY A 173 -26.26 -24.47 0.81
N ASP A 174 -27.00 -25.01 1.79
CA ASP A 174 -28.28 -25.70 1.57
C ASP A 174 -29.47 -24.72 1.36
N GLU A 175 -29.59 -23.68 2.20
CA GLU A 175 -30.72 -22.72 2.16
C GLU A 175 -30.39 -21.41 1.43
N VAL A 176 -29.13 -20.99 1.50
CA VAL A 176 -28.61 -19.79 0.85
C VAL A 176 -27.44 -20.21 0.00
N THR A 177 -27.48 -19.82 -1.27
CA THR A 177 -26.39 -20.01 -2.21
C THR A 177 -25.78 -18.66 -2.55
N VAL A 178 -24.47 -18.55 -2.42
CA VAL A 178 -23.68 -17.42 -2.87
C VAL A 178 -22.88 -17.84 -4.10
N GLU A 179 -23.13 -17.17 -5.21
CA GLU A 179 -22.29 -17.25 -6.41
C GLU A 179 -21.41 -16.02 -6.49
N SER A 180 -20.13 -16.18 -6.81
CA SER A 180 -19.21 -15.06 -7.00
C SER A 180 -18.30 -15.28 -8.19
N SER A 181 -17.96 -14.20 -8.90
CA SER A 181 -17.05 -14.21 -10.03
C SER A 181 -15.96 -13.18 -9.79
N TYR A 182 -14.71 -13.53 -10.08
CA TYR A 182 -13.57 -12.62 -10.01
C TYR A 182 -12.74 -12.71 -11.29
N GLU A 183 -12.48 -11.58 -11.91
CA GLU A 183 -11.69 -11.46 -13.13
C GLU A 183 -10.62 -10.39 -12.99
N TRP A 184 -9.48 -10.60 -13.64
CA TRP A 184 -8.49 -9.55 -13.80
C TRP A 184 -9.02 -8.44 -14.71
N SER A 185 -8.65 -7.19 -14.43
CA SER A 185 -8.69 -6.16 -15.46
C SER A 185 -7.66 -6.44 -16.57
N ILE A 186 -7.78 -5.76 -17.71
CA ILE A 186 -6.97 -6.04 -18.91
C ILE A 186 -5.46 -6.05 -18.59
N GLU A 187 -5.00 -5.07 -17.82
CA GLU A 187 -3.60 -4.93 -17.40
C GLU A 187 -3.30 -5.59 -16.05
N LYS A 188 -4.26 -6.34 -15.48
CA LYS A 188 -4.19 -7.01 -14.17
C LYS A 188 -3.85 -6.10 -12.98
N ASN A 189 -4.04 -4.79 -13.12
CA ASN A 189 -3.80 -3.81 -12.07
C ASN A 189 -4.93 -3.75 -11.02
N ASP A 190 -6.05 -4.42 -11.29
CA ASP A 190 -7.15 -4.60 -10.35
C ASP A 190 -7.91 -5.89 -10.65
N ILE A 191 -8.67 -6.37 -9.66
CA ILE A 191 -9.61 -7.49 -9.79
C ILE A 191 -11.03 -6.94 -9.70
N ARG A 192 -11.87 -7.36 -10.64
CA ARG A 192 -13.30 -7.08 -10.67
C ARG A 192 -14.03 -8.30 -10.15
N GLY A 193 -14.76 -8.13 -9.06
CA GLY A 193 -15.61 -9.15 -8.50
C GLY A 193 -17.08 -8.83 -8.69
N SER A 194 -17.91 -9.85 -8.68
CA SER A 194 -19.36 -9.75 -8.49
C SER A 194 -19.85 -10.90 -7.63
N PHE A 195 -20.97 -10.73 -6.95
CA PHE A 195 -21.63 -11.81 -6.23
C PHE A 195 -23.15 -11.75 -6.36
N LYS A 196 -23.80 -12.88 -6.12
CA LYS A 196 -25.24 -13.05 -6.02
C LYS A 196 -25.56 -13.90 -4.81
N VAL A 197 -26.50 -13.45 -3.99
CA VAL A 197 -27.09 -14.20 -2.87
C VAL A 197 -28.46 -14.68 -3.31
N ILE A 198 -28.63 -16.00 -3.35
CA ILE A 198 -29.83 -16.68 -3.81
C ILE A 198 -30.41 -17.45 -2.64
N ARG A 199 -31.69 -17.23 -2.32
CA ARG A 199 -32.41 -17.95 -1.26
C ARG A 199 -33.66 -18.57 -1.85
N ASP A 200 -33.86 -19.86 -1.59
CA ASP A 200 -35.03 -20.60 -2.10
C ASP A 200 -35.23 -20.50 -3.64
N GLY A 201 -34.17 -20.21 -4.39
CA GLY A 201 -34.17 -20.02 -5.84
C GLY A 201 -34.42 -18.58 -6.32
N ASP A 202 -34.74 -17.65 -5.42
CA ASP A 202 -34.92 -16.24 -5.72
C ASP A 202 -33.65 -15.44 -5.45
N LEU A 203 -33.33 -14.49 -6.33
CA LEU A 203 -32.24 -13.54 -6.11
C LEU A 203 -32.64 -12.60 -4.95
N GLU A 204 -31.93 -12.72 -3.83
CA GLU A 204 -32.14 -11.88 -2.64
C GLU A 204 -31.34 -10.59 -2.74
N MET A 205 -30.08 -10.67 -3.18
CA MET A 205 -29.15 -9.54 -3.28
C MET A 205 -28.05 -9.85 -4.30
N ASP A 206 -27.52 -8.83 -4.97
CA ASP A 206 -26.29 -8.93 -5.75
C ASP A 206 -25.37 -7.75 -5.51
N GLY A 207 -24.14 -7.82 -6.00
CA GLY A 207 -23.22 -6.71 -5.83
C GLY A 207 -21.94 -6.84 -6.64
N LEU A 208 -21.19 -5.75 -6.66
CA LEU A 208 -19.92 -5.60 -7.33
C LEU A 208 -18.81 -5.40 -6.30
N ILE A 209 -17.63 -5.93 -6.62
CA ILE A 209 -16.41 -5.81 -5.83
C ILE A 209 -15.31 -5.24 -6.71
N ARG A 210 -14.51 -4.31 -6.21
CA ARG A 210 -13.23 -3.91 -6.81
C ARG A 210 -12.13 -4.16 -5.80
N ILE A 211 -11.03 -4.78 -6.23
CA ILE A 211 -9.87 -5.09 -5.40
C ILE A 211 -8.63 -4.53 -6.10
N GLY A 212 -7.79 -3.80 -5.39
CA GLY A 212 -6.61 -3.15 -5.94
C GLY A 212 -5.53 -2.88 -4.89
N TRP A 213 -4.34 -2.52 -5.35
CA TRP A 213 -3.24 -2.10 -4.50
C TRP A 213 -3.39 -0.63 -4.11
N ASP A 214 -3.25 -0.33 -2.81
CA ASP A 214 -3.14 1.03 -2.29
C ASP A 214 -1.66 1.31 -1.99
N PRO A 215 -0.98 2.14 -2.82
CA PRO A 215 0.43 2.44 -2.62
C PRO A 215 0.70 3.38 -1.45
N ILE A 216 -0.31 4.11 -0.96
CA ILE A 216 -0.16 5.01 0.19
C ILE A 216 -0.12 4.20 1.48
N GLU A 217 -1.07 3.29 1.63
CA GLU A 217 -1.20 2.45 2.84
C GLU A 217 -0.38 1.14 2.74
N GLY A 218 0.23 0.86 1.59
CA GLY A 218 1.05 -0.32 1.34
C GLY A 218 0.28 -1.63 1.53
N ASN A 219 -0.99 -1.68 1.15
CA ASN A 219 -1.82 -2.87 1.30
C ASN A 219 -2.83 -3.06 0.16
N ILE A 220 -3.44 -4.24 0.09
CA ILE A 220 -4.55 -4.49 -0.84
C ILE A 220 -5.84 -3.97 -0.21
N ARG A 221 -6.59 -3.18 -0.98
CA ARG A 221 -7.89 -2.62 -0.63
C ARG A 221 -8.98 -3.19 -1.50
N SER A 222 -10.20 -3.22 -0.98
CA SER A 222 -11.39 -3.55 -1.76
C SER A 222 -12.58 -2.67 -1.43
N TRP A 223 -13.44 -2.45 -2.42
CA TRP A 223 -14.73 -1.80 -2.28
C TRP A 223 -15.82 -2.73 -2.74
N THR A 224 -16.94 -2.75 -2.04
CA THR A 224 -18.14 -3.50 -2.38
C THR A 224 -19.32 -2.55 -2.49
N PHE A 225 -20.19 -2.76 -3.46
CA PHE A 225 -21.46 -2.06 -3.62
C PHE A 225 -22.55 -3.10 -3.91
N ASP A 226 -23.58 -3.14 -3.08
CA ASP A 226 -24.68 -4.10 -3.23
C ASP A 226 -25.95 -3.46 -3.84
N SER A 227 -26.86 -4.32 -4.29
CA SER A 227 -28.11 -3.96 -4.95
C SER A 227 -29.10 -3.21 -4.06
N ASP A 228 -28.95 -3.30 -2.74
CA ASP A 228 -29.80 -2.62 -1.77
C ASP A 228 -29.33 -1.18 -1.50
N GLY A 229 -28.16 -0.82 -2.01
CA GLY A 229 -27.55 0.49 -1.87
C GLY A 229 -26.57 0.59 -0.71
N GLY A 230 -26.13 -0.54 -0.16
CA GLY A 230 -25.04 -0.62 0.80
C GLY A 230 -23.68 -0.57 0.12
N ASP A 231 -22.69 -0.09 0.87
CA ASP A 231 -21.30 -0.10 0.45
C ASP A 231 -20.38 -0.60 1.57
N ALA A 232 -19.22 -1.11 1.20
CA ALA A 232 -18.21 -1.52 2.17
C ALA A 232 -16.79 -1.33 1.64
N GLU A 233 -15.89 -0.95 2.53
CA GLU A 233 -14.46 -0.93 2.29
C GLU A 233 -13.77 -2.08 3.02
N GLY A 234 -12.72 -2.64 2.45
CA GLY A 234 -11.97 -3.77 3.00
C GLY A 234 -10.47 -3.56 2.93
N ALA A 235 -9.75 -3.78 4.03
CA ALA A 235 -8.30 -3.86 4.08
C ALA A 235 -7.87 -5.33 4.21
N TRP A 236 -7.03 -5.78 3.28
CA TRP A 236 -6.61 -7.18 3.17
C TRP A 236 -5.23 -7.38 3.81
N TYR A 237 -5.05 -8.51 4.46
CA TYR A 237 -3.74 -8.97 4.93
C TYR A 237 -3.70 -10.49 4.92
N GLU A 238 -2.51 -11.02 4.66
CA GLU A 238 -2.23 -12.44 4.68
C GLU A 238 -1.62 -12.82 6.04
N GLN A 239 -2.06 -13.96 6.58
CA GLN A 239 -1.48 -14.56 7.76
C GLN A 239 -1.64 -16.09 7.72
N ASP A 240 -0.51 -16.81 7.75
CA ASP A 240 -0.44 -18.28 7.80
C ASP A 240 -1.18 -18.99 6.64
N GLY A 241 -1.05 -18.46 5.42
CA GLY A 241 -1.70 -18.92 4.20
C GLY A 241 -3.16 -18.49 4.06
N LYS A 242 -3.68 -17.67 4.97
CA LYS A 242 -5.08 -17.22 4.99
C LYS A 242 -5.18 -15.74 4.76
N TRP A 243 -6.22 -15.34 4.05
CA TRP A 243 -6.50 -13.95 3.73
C TRP A 243 -7.60 -13.41 4.62
N TYR A 244 -7.30 -12.33 5.32
CA TYR A 244 -8.23 -11.64 6.20
C TYR A 244 -8.57 -10.29 5.61
N ILE A 245 -9.85 -9.94 5.64
CA ILE A 245 -10.35 -8.66 5.15
C ILE A 245 -11.10 -8.00 6.28
N LYS A 246 -10.53 -6.95 6.86
CA LYS A 246 -11.22 -6.08 7.82
C LYS A 246 -12.13 -5.15 7.03
N LYS A 247 -13.43 -5.24 7.25
CA LYS A 247 -14.43 -4.50 6.50
C LYS A 247 -15.17 -3.49 7.37
N LEU A 248 -15.39 -2.31 6.81
CA LEU A 248 -16.32 -1.30 7.30
C LEU A 248 -17.46 -1.17 6.30
N HIS A 249 -18.70 -1.21 6.78
CA HIS A 249 -19.91 -1.25 5.96
C HIS A 249 -20.76 -0.03 6.27
N VAL A 250 -21.44 0.49 5.25
CA VAL A 250 -22.53 1.45 5.37
C VAL A 250 -23.78 0.82 4.75
N MET A 251 -24.81 0.65 5.57
CA MET A 251 -26.09 0.08 5.16
C MET A 251 -26.96 1.15 4.47
N PRO A 252 -27.99 0.76 3.69
CA PRO A 252 -28.85 1.71 2.99
C PRO A 252 -29.58 2.73 3.88
N ASP A 253 -29.78 2.39 5.16
CA ASP A 253 -30.39 3.27 6.16
C ASP A 253 -29.38 4.18 6.90
N GLY A 254 -28.10 4.11 6.52
CA GLY A 254 -27.00 4.87 7.11
C GLY A 254 -26.40 4.26 8.36
N GLN A 255 -26.86 3.09 8.81
CA GLN A 255 -26.18 2.36 9.88
C GLN A 255 -24.80 1.91 9.41
N VAL A 256 -23.82 2.01 10.30
CA VAL A 256 -22.47 1.51 10.06
C VAL A 256 -22.31 0.13 10.68
N GLY A 257 -21.45 -0.69 10.09
CA GLY A 257 -21.09 -1.99 10.62
C GLY A 257 -19.64 -2.35 10.35
N SER A 258 -19.20 -3.43 10.96
CA SER A 258 -17.86 -3.99 10.78
C SER A 258 -17.89 -5.51 10.70
N SER A 259 -16.93 -6.09 10.00
CA SER A 259 -16.72 -7.55 10.01
C SER A 259 -15.30 -7.91 9.57
N VAL A 260 -14.90 -9.15 9.83
CA VAL A 260 -13.69 -9.75 9.25
C VAL A 260 -14.09 -10.93 8.39
N SER A 261 -13.88 -10.82 7.07
CA SER A 261 -13.97 -11.98 6.18
C SER A 261 -12.64 -12.73 6.19
N VAL A 262 -12.68 -14.05 6.29
CA VAL A 262 -11.50 -14.91 6.27
C VAL A 262 -11.65 -15.90 5.12
N PHE A 263 -10.74 -15.83 4.16
CA PHE A 263 -10.59 -16.80 3.09
C PHE A 263 -9.39 -17.71 3.39
N ASN A 264 -9.62 -19.02 3.28
CA ASN A 264 -8.61 -20.05 3.42
C ASN A 264 -8.56 -20.84 2.10
N PRO A 265 -7.64 -20.50 1.19
CA PRO A 265 -7.45 -21.25 -0.05
C PRO A 265 -7.03 -22.69 0.27
N ILE A 266 -7.82 -23.69 -0.14
CA ILE A 266 -7.53 -25.11 0.13
C ILE A 266 -6.76 -25.70 -1.04
N ASP A 267 -7.31 -25.55 -2.25
CA ASP A 267 -6.70 -25.97 -3.50
C ASP A 267 -7.27 -25.15 -4.68
N ALA A 268 -6.88 -25.49 -5.90
CA ALA A 268 -7.29 -24.75 -7.10
C ALA A 268 -8.82 -24.65 -7.29
N ASN A 269 -9.61 -25.56 -6.73
CA ASN A 269 -11.06 -25.64 -6.91
C ASN A 269 -11.85 -25.44 -5.61
N HIS A 270 -11.17 -25.19 -4.49
CA HIS A 270 -11.81 -25.10 -3.18
C HIS A 270 -11.25 -23.96 -2.33
N ILE A 271 -12.15 -23.16 -1.79
CA ILE A 271 -11.84 -22.14 -0.78
C ILE A 271 -12.76 -22.38 0.41
N GLU A 272 -12.26 -22.25 1.63
CA GLU A 272 -13.11 -22.11 2.80
C GLU A 272 -13.26 -20.62 3.13
N TRP A 273 -14.49 -20.19 3.36
CA TRP A 273 -14.81 -18.82 3.75
C TRP A 273 -15.56 -18.77 5.07
N LYS A 274 -15.29 -17.76 5.89
CA LYS A 274 -16.10 -17.40 7.05
C LYS A 274 -16.11 -15.89 7.27
N SER A 275 -17.12 -15.41 7.97
CA SER A 275 -17.22 -14.03 8.43
C SER A 275 -17.33 -14.00 9.95
N ILE A 276 -16.41 -13.32 10.60
CA ILE A 276 -16.30 -13.24 12.06
C ILE A 276 -16.29 -11.80 12.54
N SER A 277 -16.41 -11.60 13.85
CA SER A 277 -16.34 -10.26 14.49
C SER A 277 -17.32 -9.28 13.86
N ARG A 278 -18.54 -9.76 13.61
CA ARG A 278 -19.57 -9.02 12.89
C ARG A 278 -20.34 -8.12 13.84
N GLU A 279 -20.57 -6.89 13.42
CA GLU A 279 -21.33 -5.91 14.18
C GLU A 279 -22.03 -4.91 13.24
N VAL A 280 -23.23 -4.49 13.62
CA VAL A 280 -24.00 -3.44 12.92
C VAL A 280 -24.69 -2.58 13.96
N GLY A 281 -24.54 -1.25 13.87
CA GLY A 281 -25.21 -0.31 14.77
C GLY A 281 -24.88 -0.51 16.26
N GLY A 282 -23.72 -1.09 16.58
CA GLY A 282 -23.32 -1.46 17.94
C GLY A 282 -23.79 -2.84 18.41
N GLU A 283 -24.58 -3.57 17.62
CA GLU A 283 -25.03 -4.91 17.95
C GLU A 283 -24.11 -5.97 17.34
N ILE A 284 -23.60 -6.88 18.19
CA ILE A 284 -22.77 -8.01 17.76
C ILE A 284 -23.65 -9.06 17.08
N LEU A 285 -23.26 -9.46 15.89
CA LEU A 285 -23.92 -10.50 15.12
C LEU A 285 -23.16 -11.83 15.23
N PRO A 286 -23.84 -12.98 15.11
CA PRO A 286 -23.18 -14.28 15.05
C PRO A 286 -22.23 -14.39 13.87
N ASP A 287 -21.13 -15.11 14.08
CA ASP A 287 -20.24 -15.54 13.00
C ASP A 287 -20.99 -16.37 11.96
N VAL A 288 -20.55 -16.29 10.70
CA VAL A 288 -21.08 -17.11 9.60
C VAL A 288 -19.97 -17.96 9.01
N GLY A 289 -20.33 -19.20 8.68
CA GLY A 289 -19.42 -20.21 8.19
C GLY A 289 -18.76 -21.03 9.30
N PRO A 290 -17.73 -21.84 8.97
CA PRO A 290 -17.12 -21.96 7.65
C PRO A 290 -18.08 -22.50 6.59
N VAL A 291 -18.00 -21.95 5.39
CA VAL A 291 -18.68 -22.44 4.19
C VAL A 291 -17.62 -22.76 3.14
N LYS A 292 -17.79 -23.89 2.46
CA LYS A 292 -16.90 -24.29 1.37
C LYS A 292 -17.40 -23.70 0.05
N MET A 293 -16.53 -22.98 -0.63
CA MET A 293 -16.73 -22.47 -1.98
C MET A 293 -16.05 -23.39 -2.98
N VAL A 294 -16.78 -23.77 -4.03
CA VAL A 294 -16.34 -24.66 -5.09
C VAL A 294 -16.28 -23.87 -6.39
N ARG A 295 -15.20 -24.07 -7.14
CA ARG A 295 -15.06 -23.48 -8.47
C ARG A 295 -16.10 -24.06 -9.43
N ILE A 296 -16.78 -23.19 -10.16
CA ILE A 296 -17.74 -23.58 -11.21
C ILE A 296 -17.23 -23.14 -12.59
N SER A 297 -17.49 -23.94 -13.62
CA SER A 297 -17.25 -23.53 -15.01
C SER A 297 -18.28 -22.48 -15.42
N GLU A 298 -17.91 -21.55 -16.30
CA GLU A 298 -18.91 -20.73 -17.01
C GLU A 298 -19.88 -21.69 -17.72
N ASN A 299 -21.14 -21.67 -17.32
CA ASN A 299 -22.17 -22.29 -18.14
C ASN A 299 -22.22 -21.50 -19.46
N GLN A 300 -21.94 -22.19 -20.56
CA GLN A 300 -22.26 -21.72 -21.92
C GLN A 300 -23.76 -21.46 -22.07
#